data_AF-A0A919T6H1-F1
#
_entry.id   AF-A0A919T6H1-F1
#
_cell.length_a   1.000
_cell.length_b   1.000
_cell.length_c   1.000
_cell.angle_alpha   90.00
_cell.angle_beta   90.00
_cell.angle_gamma   90.00
#
_symmetry.space_group_name_H-M   'P 1'
#
loop_
_entity.id
_entity.type
_entity.pdbx_description
1 polymer ?
#
loop_
_entity_poly.entity_id
_entity_poly.type
_entity_poly.pdbx_seq_one_letter_code
_entity_poly.pdbx_strand_id
1 'polypeptide(L)'
;MARQASSSGRLPARELLNLIHGLAGYEDSLLHRKLRGPMAAWDMTALLLRQIDLRLAGANWQRGGGKGTKPKPIELPDRQGRGDRPAAVKAPGGNVATRLRNLGLLPPGA
;
A
#
# COMPACT_ATOMS: atom_id res chain seq x y z
N MET A 1 -14.50 22.27 27.41
CA MET A 1 -14.65 21.18 28.40
C MET A 1 -13.38 20.34 28.41
N ALA A 2 -12.59 20.43 29.48
CA ALA A 2 -11.27 19.81 29.58
C ALA A 2 -11.38 18.30 29.90
N ARG A 3 -10.73 17.44 29.12
CA ARG A 3 -10.56 16.01 29.43
C ARG A 3 -9.51 15.87 30.53
N GLN A 4 -9.95 15.49 31.74
CA GLN A 4 -9.05 15.10 32.81
C GLN A 4 -8.25 13.86 32.37
N ALA A 5 -6.93 13.94 32.48
CA ALA A 5 -6.02 12.84 32.18
C ALA A 5 -6.13 11.78 33.29
N SER A 6 -6.76 10.66 32.97
CA SER A 6 -6.87 9.50 33.87
C SER A 6 -5.51 8.81 34.01
N SER A 7 -4.79 9.15 35.06
CA SER A 7 -3.60 8.44 35.51
C SER A 7 -4.01 7.19 36.30
N SER A 8 -4.38 6.10 35.62
CA SER A 8 -4.37 4.71 36.17
C SER A 8 -4.70 3.63 35.11
N GLY A 9 -3.65 3.03 34.56
CA GLY A 9 -3.54 1.57 34.42
C GLY A 9 -4.10 0.88 33.17
N ARG A 10 -5.40 0.94 32.88
CA ARG A 10 -5.99 0.18 31.76
C ARG A 10 -7.20 0.89 31.17
N LEU A 11 -7.15 1.15 29.87
CA LEU A 11 -8.29 1.65 29.12
C LEU A 11 -9.37 0.55 29.05
N PRO A 12 -10.65 0.88 29.27
CA PRO A 12 -11.74 -0.06 29.02
C PRO A 12 -11.75 -0.46 27.53
N ALA A 13 -12.12 -1.70 27.22
CA ALA A 13 -12.04 -2.26 25.87
C ALA A 13 -12.73 -1.38 24.81
N ARG A 14 -13.84 -0.72 25.19
CA ARG A 14 -14.56 0.22 24.33
C ARG A 14 -13.75 1.48 24.00
N GLU A 15 -13.01 2.04 24.95
CA GLU A 15 -12.14 3.20 24.70
C GLU A 15 -10.93 2.82 23.86
N LEU A 16 -10.35 1.64 24.12
CA LEU A 16 -9.28 1.09 23.31
C LEU A 16 -9.72 0.92 21.85
N LEU A 17 -10.92 0.35 21.63
CA LEU A 17 -11.50 0.22 20.29
C LEU A 17 -11.76 1.58 19.64
N ASN A 18 -12.29 2.55 20.38
CA ASN A 18 -12.51 3.89 19.85
C ASN A 18 -11.19 4.58 19.46
N LEU A 19 -10.11 4.37 20.21
CA LEU A 19 -8.78 4.88 19.86
C LEU A 19 -8.22 4.19 18.62
N ILE A 20 -8.37 2.88 18.50
CA ILE A 20 -7.96 2.10 17.31
C ILE A 20 -8.75 2.57 16.07
N HIS A 21 -10.07 2.74 16.19
CA HIS A 21 -10.90 3.25 15.10
C HIS A 21 -10.57 4.71 14.76
N GLY A 22 -10.28 5.56 15.75
CA GLY A 22 -9.84 6.93 15.53
C GLY A 22 -8.50 7.01 14.82
N LEU A 23 -7.56 6.11 15.14
CA LEU A 23 -6.29 5.99 14.44
C LEU A 23 -6.47 5.57 12.98
N ALA A 24 -7.47 4.74 12.67
CA ALA A 24 -7.78 4.39 11.27
C ALA A 24 -8.26 5.61 10.44
N GLY A 25 -8.70 6.69 11.08
CA GLY A 25 -9.05 7.96 10.43
C GLY A 25 -7.86 8.91 10.21
N TYR A 26 -6.73 8.70 10.88
CA TYR A 26 -5.51 9.48 10.63
C TYR A 26 -4.75 8.89 9.44
N GLU A 27 -4.64 9.65 8.35
CA GLU A 27 -4.01 9.24 7.09
C GLU A 27 -2.55 8.75 7.29
N ASP A 28 -1.85 9.31 8.27
CA ASP A 28 -0.47 8.94 8.61
C ASP A 28 -0.33 7.80 9.62
N SER A 29 -1.43 7.26 10.15
CA SER A 29 -1.32 6.17 11.11
C SER A 29 -0.83 4.88 10.42
N LEU A 30 0.00 4.11 11.14
CA LEU A 30 0.46 2.80 10.67
C LEU A 30 -0.72 1.85 10.39
N LEU A 31 -1.82 1.98 11.14
CA LEU A 31 -3.03 1.20 10.94
C LEU A 31 -3.75 1.58 9.65
N HIS A 32 -3.89 2.89 9.38
CA HIS A 32 -4.49 3.40 8.15
C HIS A 32 -3.71 2.91 6.92
N ARG A 33 -2.38 3.06 6.92
CA ARG A 33 -1.49 2.59 5.84
C ARG A 33 -1.55 1.08 5.64
N LYS A 34 -1.70 0.30 6.72
CA LYS A 34 -1.82 -1.16 6.63
C LYS A 34 -3.18 -1.61 6.10
N LEU A 35 -4.27 -0.92 6.45
CA LEU A 35 -5.63 -1.24 6.01
C LEU A 35 -5.92 -0.79 4.57
N ARG A 36 -5.54 0.44 4.23
CA ARG A 36 -5.79 1.05 2.91
C ARG A 36 -4.72 0.67 1.88
N GLY A 37 -3.63 0.07 2.34
CA GLY A 37 -2.51 -0.34 1.50
C GLY A 37 -1.59 0.81 1.12
N PRO A 38 -0.53 0.52 0.34
CA PRO A 38 0.49 1.50 0.00
C PRO A 38 -0.02 2.66 -0.88
N MET A 39 -1.16 2.47 -1.56
CA MET A 39 -1.81 3.53 -2.33
C MET A 39 -2.52 4.58 -1.48
N ALA A 40 -2.72 4.33 -0.18
CA ALA A 40 -3.37 5.27 0.74
C ALA A 40 -2.64 6.61 0.84
N ALA A 41 -1.33 6.62 0.60
CA ALA A 41 -0.52 7.84 0.64
C ALA A 41 -0.72 8.76 -0.58
N TRP A 42 -1.48 8.32 -1.59
CA TRP A 42 -1.72 9.08 -2.81
C TRP A 42 -3.18 9.50 -2.87
N ASP A 43 -3.40 10.81 -2.77
CA ASP A 43 -4.70 11.41 -3.05
C ASP A 43 -5.05 11.31 -4.55
N MET A 44 -6.34 11.42 -4.87
CA MET A 44 -6.86 11.50 -6.24
C MET A 44 -6.14 12.58 -7.05
N THR A 45 -5.85 13.73 -6.46
CA THR A 45 -5.13 14.82 -7.11
C THR A 45 -3.73 14.37 -7.54
N ALA A 46 -3.00 13.67 -6.65
CA ALA A 46 -1.68 13.14 -6.95
C ALA A 46 -1.72 12.08 -8.07
N LEU A 47 -2.76 11.23 -8.09
CA LEU A 47 -2.95 10.24 -9.15
C LEU A 47 -3.20 10.90 -10.52
N LEU A 48 -4.04 11.95 -10.57
CA LEU A 48 -4.32 12.68 -11.81
C LEU A 48 -3.07 13.43 -12.31
N LEU A 49 -2.34 14.10 -11.42
CA LEU A 49 -1.09 14.78 -11.77
C LEU A 49 -0.06 13.81 -12.35
N ARG A 50 0.09 12.62 -11.75
CA ARG A 50 0.95 11.57 -12.30
C ARG A 50 0.51 11.14 -13.70
N GLN A 51 -0.79 10.98 -13.93
CA GLN A 51 -1.28 10.57 -15.25
C GLN A 51 -0.97 11.62 -16.31
N ILE A 52 -1.09 12.91 -15.96
CA ILE A 52 -0.72 14.03 -16.83
C ILE A 52 0.78 14.00 -17.13
N ASP A 53 1.63 13.85 -16.10
CA ASP A 53 3.08 13.80 -16.23
C ASP A 53 3.53 12.66 -17.17
N LEU A 54 3.00 11.45 -17.01
CA LEU A 54 3.30 10.32 -17.88
C LEU A 54 2.95 10.59 -19.35
N ARG A 55 1.80 11.22 -19.60
CA ARG A 55 1.35 11.56 -20.96
C ARG A 55 2.21 12.65 -21.58
N LEU A 56 2.54 13.69 -20.82
CA LEU A 56 3.41 14.78 -21.29
C LEU A 56 4.82 14.28 -21.57
N ALA A 57 5.40 13.46 -20.70
CA ALA A 57 6.71 12.85 -20.90
C ALA A 57 6.74 11.98 -22.16
N GLY A 58 5.69 11.16 -22.38
CA GLY A 58 5.55 10.36 -23.60
C GLY A 58 5.42 11.21 -24.86
N ALA A 59 4.58 12.25 -24.82
CA ALA A 59 4.40 13.18 -25.94
C ALA A 59 5.69 13.93 -26.29
N ASN A 60 6.43 14.41 -25.28
CA ASN A 60 7.70 15.11 -25.47
C ASN A 60 8.77 14.18 -26.07
N TRP A 61 8.85 12.93 -25.60
CA TRP A 61 9.75 11.94 -26.19
C TRP A 61 9.40 11.63 -27.66
N GLN A 62 8.12 11.48 -27.96
CA GLN A 62 7.66 11.26 -29.35
C GLN A 62 7.99 12.48 -30.24
N ARG A 63 7.80 13.71 -29.74
CA ARG A 63 8.17 14.95 -30.46
C ARG A 63 9.67 15.07 -30.71
N GLY A 64 10.50 14.54 -29.82
CA GLY A 64 11.95 14.41 -30.03
C GLY A 64 12.35 13.36 -31.08
N GLY A 65 11.40 12.81 -31.83
CA GLY A 65 11.62 11.75 -32.81
C GLY A 65 11.88 10.39 -32.19
N GLY A 66 11.50 10.19 -30.92
CA GLY A 66 11.74 8.94 -30.20
C GLY A 66 13.22 8.63 -29.96
N LYS A 67 14.11 9.61 -30.12
CA LYS A 67 15.56 9.43 -29.94
C LYS A 67 15.89 9.47 -28.44
N GLY A 68 16.68 8.49 -27.99
CA GLY A 68 17.10 8.37 -26.58
C GLY A 68 16.15 7.52 -25.72
N THR A 69 16.49 7.41 -24.45
CA THR A 69 15.77 6.56 -23.48
C THR A 69 14.36 7.10 -23.25
N LYS A 70 13.33 6.29 -23.56
CA LYS A 70 11.95 6.61 -23.22
C LYS A 70 11.84 6.88 -21.70
N PRO A 71 11.18 7.97 -21.27
CA PRO A 71 11.00 8.26 -19.85
C PRO A 71 10.40 7.05 -19.13
N LYS A 72 11.07 6.61 -18.06
CA LYS A 72 10.56 5.50 -17.25
C LYS A 72 9.37 6.01 -16.44
N PRO A 73 8.23 5.31 -16.43
CA PRO A 73 7.13 5.67 -15.56
C PRO A 73 7.56 5.66 -14.09
N ILE A 74 7.16 6.67 -13.32
CA ILE A 74 7.35 6.70 -11.88
C ILE A 74 6.57 5.53 -11.26
N GLU A 75 7.27 4.69 -10.49
CA GLU A 75 6.68 3.52 -9.84
C GLU A 75 5.70 3.97 -8.75
N LEU A 76 4.49 3.39 -8.76
CA LEU A 76 3.54 3.57 -7.67
C LEU A 76 3.96 2.68 -6.49
N PRO A 77 3.62 3.08 -5.26
CA PRO A 77 3.88 2.25 -4.09
C PRO A 77 3.01 0.99 -4.05
N ASP A 78 1.99 0.86 -4.92
CA ASP A 78 1.39 -0.42 -5.24
C ASP A 78 2.44 -1.31 -5.93
N ARG A 79 3.05 -2.21 -5.17
CA ARG A 79 4.11 -3.13 -5.60
C ARG A 79 3.64 -4.16 -6.66
N GLN A 80 2.73 -3.80 -7.55
CA GLN A 80 2.05 -4.69 -8.48
C GLN A 80 1.87 -4.10 -9.89
N GLY A 81 2.86 -3.41 -10.44
CA GLY A 81 2.94 -3.28 -11.90
C GLY A 81 3.64 -2.03 -12.40
N ARG A 82 4.56 -2.24 -13.34
CA ARG A 82 4.96 -1.17 -14.27
C ARG A 82 3.73 -0.74 -15.06
N GLY A 83 3.67 0.54 -15.37
CA GLY A 83 2.59 1.15 -16.16
C GLY A 83 1.97 0.24 -17.21
N ASP A 84 0.64 0.20 -17.20
CA ASP A 84 -0.27 -0.55 -18.07
C ASP A 84 -0.23 -2.08 -18.02
N ARG A 85 0.60 -2.71 -17.18
CA ARG A 85 0.52 -4.16 -16.97
C ARG A 85 0.40 -4.49 -15.48
N PRO A 86 -0.70 -5.13 -15.04
CA PRO A 86 -0.70 -5.72 -13.71
C PRO A 86 0.50 -6.67 -13.64
N ALA A 87 1.30 -6.55 -12.58
CA ALA A 87 2.38 -7.50 -12.35
C ALA A 87 1.76 -8.90 -12.40
N ALA A 88 2.40 -9.84 -13.10
CA ALA A 88 2.00 -11.23 -13.04
C ALA A 88 2.01 -11.64 -11.57
N VAL A 89 0.82 -11.69 -10.95
CA VAL A 89 0.66 -12.08 -9.57
C VAL A 89 1.11 -13.52 -9.53
N LYS A 90 2.34 -13.77 -9.06
CA LYS A 90 2.74 -15.12 -8.68
C LYS A 90 1.73 -15.54 -7.63
N ALA A 91 0.91 -16.53 -7.98
CA ALA A 91 -0.22 -16.97 -7.18
C ALA A 91 0.25 -17.16 -5.72
N PRO A 92 -0.44 -16.57 -4.73
CA PRO A 92 -0.06 -16.68 -3.32
C PRO A 92 -0.22 -18.11 -2.77
N GLY A 93 -0.66 -19.07 -3.59
CA GLY A 93 -0.82 -20.48 -3.25
C GLY A 93 0.48 -21.28 -3.23
N GLY A 94 1.61 -20.73 -3.70
CA GLY A 94 2.83 -21.49 -3.88
C GLY A 94 3.49 -22.03 -2.60
N ASN A 95 3.14 -21.57 -1.39
CA ASN A 95 3.82 -22.04 -0.18
C ASN A 95 3.02 -21.91 1.13
N VAL A 96 1.68 -21.92 1.10
CA VAL A 96 0.93 -22.02 2.37
C VAL A 96 1.24 -23.36 3.06
N ALA A 97 1.18 -24.46 2.31
CA ALA A 97 1.54 -25.79 2.80
C ALA A 97 2.98 -25.85 3.31
N THR A 98 3.95 -25.25 2.60
CA THR A 98 5.35 -25.20 3.04
C THR A 98 5.57 -24.31 4.25
N ARG A 99 4.85 -23.19 4.38
CA ARG A 99 4.88 -22.39 5.62
C ARG A 99 4.31 -23.17 6.79
N LEU A 100 3.21 -23.89 6.59
CA LEU A 100 2.62 -24.74 7.62
C LEU A 100 3.55 -25.90 8.01
N ARG A 101 4.27 -26.50 7.05
CA ARG A 101 5.32 -27.49 7.32
C ARG A 101 6.50 -26.88 8.10
N ASN A 102 6.99 -25.70 7.71
CA ASN A 102 8.07 -25.00 8.41
C ASN A 102 7.67 -24.58 9.84
N LEU A 103 6.37 -24.40 10.09
CA LEU A 103 5.82 -24.11 11.41
C LEU A 103 5.48 -25.38 12.22
N GLY A 104 5.73 -26.57 11.68
CA GLY A 104 5.42 -27.85 12.34
C GLY A 104 3.93 -28.17 12.46
N LEU A 105 3.08 -27.47 11.71
CA LEU A 105 1.62 -27.64 11.73
C LEU A 105 1.13 -28.73 10.77
N LEU A 106 2.00 -29.23 9.89
CA LEU A 106 1.74 -30.35 8.99
C LEU A 106 2.91 -31.34 9.00
N PRO A 107 2.66 -32.66 8.96
CA PRO A 107 3.70 -33.67 8.88
C PRO A 107 4.46 -33.61 7.54
N PRO A 108 5.76 -33.93 7.52
CA PRO A 108 6.52 -34.02 6.27
C PRO A 108 6.10 -35.27 5.47
N GLY A 109 5.68 -35.09 4.22
CA GLY A 109 5.60 -36.18 3.22
C GLY A 109 4.24 -36.84 2.98
N ALA A 110 3.17 -36.06 2.78
CA ALA A 110 2.01 -36.51 2.02
C ALA A 110 2.08 -36.00 0.58
#